data_AF-A0A1F5Y0C9-F1
#
_entry.id   AF-A0A1F5Y0C9-F1
#
_cell.length_a   1.000
_cell.length_b   1.000
_cell.length_c   1.000
_cell.angle_alpha   90.00
_cell.angle_beta   90.00
_cell.angle_gamma   90.00
#
_symmetry.space_group_name_H-M   'P 1'
#
loop_
_entity.id
_entity.type
_entity.pdbx_description
1 polymer ?
#
loop_
_entity_poly.entity_id
_entity_poly.type
_entity_poly.pdbx_seq_one_letter_code
_entity_poly.pdbx_strand_id
1 'polypeptide(L)' 'MAVEVKRKDSESVGGLLRRFTKKIQRSKVLINARSRQYRARTKSGFKKKKEALRRITWQRDMDKQRKLGKIE' A
#
# COMPACT_ATOMS: atom_id res chain seq x y z
N MET A 1 4.58 4.47 15.92
CA MET A 1 3.49 3.48 16.02
C MET A 1 4.13 2.10 16.02
N ALA A 2 4.26 1.49 17.20
CA ALA A 2 4.89 0.17 17.31
C ALA A 2 3.91 -0.91 16.82
N VAL A 3 4.34 -1.73 15.87
CA VAL A 3 3.57 -2.89 15.42
C VAL A 3 3.94 -4.07 16.31
N GLU A 4 3.20 -4.23 17.41
CA GLU A 4 3.40 -5.35 18.33
C GLU A 4 2.42 -6.50 18.03
N VAL A 5 2.89 -7.74 18.14
CA VAL A 5 2.06 -8.94 18.07
C VAL A 5 2.45 -9.87 19.22
N LYS A 6 1.52 -10.09 20.15
CA LYS A 6 1.68 -11.07 21.23
C LYS A 6 1.25 -12.46 20.77
N ARG A 7 1.98 -13.47 21.27
CA ARG A 7 1.69 -14.89 21.04
C ARG A 7 0.40 -15.27 21.76
N LYS A 8 -0.42 -16.10 21.11
CA LYS A 8 -1.62 -16.70 21.73
C LYS A 8 -1.30 -18.10 22.27
N ASP A 9 -2.09 -18.54 23.25
CA ASP A 9 -1.83 -19.75 24.07
C ASP A 9 -1.80 -21.08 23.30
N SER A 10 -2.15 -21.11 22.01
CA SER A 10 -2.04 -22.29 21.14
C SER A 10 -1.49 -21.98 19.74
N GLU A 11 -0.73 -20.89 19.61
CA GLU A 11 -0.19 -20.47 18.31
C GLU A 11 1.19 -21.08 18.01
N SER A 12 1.33 -21.63 16.81
CA SER A 12 2.64 -22.04 16.27
C SER A 12 3.48 -20.82 15.92
N VAL A 13 4.80 -20.96 15.99
CA VAL A 13 5.74 -19.86 15.68
C VAL A 13 5.52 -19.32 14.26
N GLY A 14 5.22 -20.18 13.28
CA GLY A 14 4.90 -19.78 11.92
C GLY A 14 3.60 -18.96 11.80
N GLY A 15 2.58 -19.29 12.59
CA GLY A 15 1.33 -18.51 12.66
C GLY A 15 1.55 -17.09 13.16
N LEU A 16 2.39 -16.96 14.19
CA LEU A 16 2.78 -15.68 14.78
C LEU A 16 3.53 -14.80 13.76
N LEU A 17 4.52 -15.37 13.07
CA LEU A 17 5.28 -14.67 12.03
C LEU A 17 4.37 -14.20 10.89
N ARG A 18 3.43 -15.04 10.44
CA ARG A 18 2.47 -14.65 9.39
C ARG A 18 1.62 -13.45 9.83
N ARG A 19 1.13 -13.44 11.07
CA ARG A 19 0.36 -12.32 11.63
C ARG A 19 1.21 -11.06 11.72
N PHE A 20 2.44 -11.19 12.19
CA PHE A 20 3.38 -10.08 12.27
C PHE A 20 3.65 -9.47 10.89
N THR A 21 4.00 -10.29 9.89
CA THR A 21 4.21 -9.84 8.50
C THR A 21 2.96 -9.16 7.93
N LYS A 22 1.77 -9.75 8.13
CA LYS A 22 0.51 -9.16 7.67
C LYS A 22 0.21 -7.82 8.35
N LYS A 23 0.52 -7.69 9.66
CA LYS A 23 0.35 -6.44 10.40
C LYS A 23 1.33 -5.37 9.93
N ILE A 24 2.59 -5.72 9.66
CA ILE A 24 3.59 -4.82 9.05
C ILE A 24 3.11 -4.33 7.68
N GLN A 25 2.69 -5.25 6.80
CA GLN A 25 2.22 -4.90 5.45
C GLN A 25 1.02 -3.94 5.50
N ARG A 26 0.03 -4.22 6.36
CA ARG A 26 -1.14 -3.36 6.55
C ARG A 26 -0.79 -2.00 7.15
N SER A 27 0.15 -1.96 8.09
CA SER A 27 0.57 -0.73 8.77
C SER A 27 1.28 0.27 7.84
N LYS A 28 1.79 -0.19 6.69
CA LYS A 28 2.60 0.61 5.74
C LYS A 28 3.82 1.30 6.36
N VAL A 29 4.26 0.90 7.56
CA VAL A 29 5.38 1.53 8.28
C VAL A 29 6.66 1.52 7.44
N LEU A 30 6.97 0.39 6.78
CA LEU A 30 8.14 0.29 5.89
C LEU A 30 8.03 1.21 4.66
N ILE A 31 6.84 1.31 4.05
CA ILE A 31 6.61 2.19 2.90
C ILE A 31 6.80 3.65 3.31
N ASN A 32 6.24 4.03 4.46
CA ASN A 32 6.36 5.38 5.00
C ASN A 32 7.83 5.70 5.34
N ALA A 33 8.54 4.79 6.00
CA ALA A 33 9.97 4.95 6.31
C ALA A 33 10.81 5.15 5.05
N ARG A 34 10.64 4.30 4.03
CA ARG A 34 11.33 4.44 2.73
C ARG A 34 10.97 5.74 2.02
N SER A 35 9.70 6.16 2.05
CA SER A 35 9.28 7.43 1.43
C SER A 35 9.87 8.67 2.09
N ARG A 36 10.21 8.58 3.39
CA ARG A 36 10.79 9.66 4.19
C ARG A 36 12.32 9.61 4.27
N GLN A 37 12.95 8.57 3.73
CA GLN A 37 14.40 8.38 3.76
C GLN A 37 15.16 9.56 3.15
N TYR A 38 14.60 10.17 2.09
CA TYR A 38 15.20 11.31 1.40
C TYR A 38 14.24 12.51 1.38
N ARG A 39 14.80 13.72 1.47
CA ARG A 39 14.03 14.96 1.34
C ARG A 39 13.58 15.15 -0.10
N ALA A 40 12.27 15.16 -0.32
CA ALA A 40 11.67 15.49 -1.61
C ALA A 40 11.06 16.90 -1.59
N ARG A 41 11.14 17.64 -2.71
CA ARG A 41 10.45 18.93 -2.88
C ARG A 41 8.93 18.71 -2.92
N THR A 42 8.17 19.64 -2.33
CA THR A 42 6.72 19.67 -2.46
C THR A 42 6.29 19.80 -3.92
N LYS A 43 5.31 19.00 -4.35
CA LYS A 43 4.82 19.03 -5.73
C LYS A 43 4.10 20.35 -6.03
N SER A 44 4.32 20.90 -7.23
CA SER A 44 3.58 22.06 -7.74
C SER A 44 2.11 21.72 -8.02
N GLY A 45 1.24 22.73 -8.08
CA GLY A 45 -0.19 22.54 -8.36
C GLY A 45 -0.45 21.79 -9.67
N PHE A 46 0.27 22.13 -10.73
CA PHE A 46 0.21 21.42 -12.02
C PHE A 46 0.58 19.94 -11.89
N LYS A 47 1.65 19.61 -11.16
CA LYS A 47 2.09 18.23 -10.96
C LYS A 47 1.06 17.41 -10.19
N LYS A 48 0.42 18.01 -9.17
CA LYS A 48 -0.70 17.39 -8.44
C LYS A 48 -1.89 17.11 -9.37
N LYS A 49 -2.28 18.08 -10.21
CA LYS A 49 -3.38 17.92 -11.18
C LYS A 49 -3.07 16.81 -12.20
N LYS A 50 -1.86 16.78 -12.76
CA LYS A 50 -1.43 15.75 -13.72
C LYS A 50 -1.49 14.33 -13.12
N GLU A 51 -1.03 14.17 -11.88
CA GLU A 51 -1.10 12.87 -11.18
C GLU A 51 -2.54 12.45 -10.89
N ALA A 52 -3.41 13.38 -10.50
CA ALA A 52 -4.82 13.10 -10.29
C ALA A 52 -5.52 12.64 -11.59
N LEU A 53 -5.28 13.34 -12.70
CA LEU A 53 -5.82 12.97 -14.01
C LEU A 53 -5.34 11.58 -14.44
N ARG A 54 -4.05 11.27 -14.27
CA ARG A 54 -3.50 9.94 -14.57
C ARG A 54 -4.18 8.83 -13.75
N ARG A 55 -4.49 9.08 -12.47
CA ARG A 55 -5.20 8.11 -11.63
C ARG A 55 -6.61 7.86 -12.13
N ILE A 56 -7.32 8.92 -12.52
CA ILE A 56 -8.69 8.82 -13.05
C ILE A 56 -8.70 8.07 -14.38
N THR A 57 -7.78 8.37 -15.31
CA THR A 57 -7.71 7.67 -16.59
C THR A 57 -7.40 6.19 -16.39
N TRP A 58 -6.40 5.88 -15.56
CA TRP A 58 -6.05 4.49 -15.25
C TRP A 58 -7.23 3.72 -14.64
N GLN A 59 -7.98 4.33 -13.70
CA GLN A 59 -9.16 3.68 -13.13
C GLN A 59 -10.22 3.36 -14.20
N ARG A 60 -10.51 4.33 -15.09
CA ARG A 60 -11.46 4.13 -16.20
C ARG A 60 -11.01 3.03 -17.15
N ASP A 61 -9.71 2.98 -17.46
CA ASP A 61 -9.15 1.97 -18.33
C ASP A 61 -9.26 0.58 -17.68
N MET A 62 -8.92 0.44 -16.40
CA MET A 62 -9.06 -0.81 -15.66
C MET A 62 -10.52 -1.28 -15.60
N ASP A 63 -11.47 -0.36 -15.35
CA ASP A 63 -12.89 -0.70 -15.32
C ASP A 63 -13.40 -1.14 -16.70
N LYS A 64 -12.90 -0.51 -17.78
CA LYS A 64 -13.18 -0.97 -19.15
C LYS A 64 -12.59 -2.35 -19.42
N GLN A 65 -11.35 -2.61 -19.02
CA GLN A 65 -10.72 -3.93 -19.22
C GLN A 65 -11.44 -5.04 -18.44
N ARG A 66 -11.89 -4.77 -17.21
CA ARG A 66 -12.73 -5.69 -16.41
C ARG A 66 -14.04 -6.00 -17.13
N LYS A 67 -14.73 -4.98 -17.65
CA LYS A 67 -15.97 -5.16 -18.43
C LYS A 67 -15.75 -5.98 -19.70
N LEU A 68 -14.57 -5.88 -20.31
CA LEU A 68 -14.19 -6.65 -21.48
C LEU A 68 -13.66 -8.06 -21.15
N GLY A 69 -13.59 -8.45 -19.87
CA GLY A 69 -13.08 -9.76 -19.44
C GLY A 69 -11.58 -9.96 -19.67
N LYS A 70 -10.82 -8.87 -19.91
CA LYS A 70 -9.38 -8.95 -20.22
C LYS A 70 -8.50 -8.99 -18.97
N ILE A 71 -9.07 -8.65 -17.81
CA ILE A 71 -8.42 -8.61 -16.50
C ILE A 71 -9.47 -9.08 -15.49
N GLU A 72 -9.12 -10.08 -14.67
CA GLU A 72 -9.93 -10.55 -13.52
C GLU A 72 -9.78 -9.61 -12.30
#